data_AF-A0A2E4Y5X3-F1
#
_entry.id   AF-A0A2E4Y5X3-F1
#
_cell.length_a   1.000
_cell.length_b   1.000
_cell.length_c   1.000
_cell.angle_alpha   90.00
_cell.angle_beta   90.00
_cell.angle_gamma   90.00
#
_symmetry.space_group_name_H-M   'P 1'
#
loop_
_entity.id
_entity.type
_entity.pdbx_description
1 polymer ?
#
loop_
_entity_poly.entity_id
_entity_poly.type
_entity_poly.pdbx_seq_one_letter_code
_entity_poly.pdbx_strand_id
1 'polypeptide(L)'
;MKKSEGKTLLERLFGLVCFGVLLVPAISFGQMDIDSIERKLRRLETKVYSILDHVEELEALNQDLEERLSLLERRLGRGDDRASWICKIETTFKTYSAVGNSRALAEEKVIKKCKKDTLESNCRGATCSN
;
A
#
# COMPACT_ATOMS: atom_id res chain seq x y z
N MET A 1 -32.52 85.59 29.60
CA MET A 1 -31.93 84.26 29.92
C MET A 1 -32.13 83.34 28.72
N LYS A 2 -31.09 83.11 27.90
CA LYS A 2 -31.07 82.06 26.85
C LYS A 2 -29.63 81.59 26.69
N LYS A 3 -29.23 80.53 27.40
CA LYS A 3 -27.89 79.93 27.29
C LYS A 3 -27.93 78.47 27.79
N SER A 4 -28.44 77.53 26.98
CA SER A 4 -28.29 76.10 27.30
C SER A 4 -28.39 75.11 26.12
N GLU A 5 -28.74 75.51 24.90
CA GLU A 5 -29.01 74.54 23.82
C GLU A 5 -27.78 74.08 23.02
N GLY A 6 -26.63 74.75 23.14
CA GLY A 6 -25.43 74.44 22.34
C GLY A 6 -24.57 73.27 22.85
N LYS A 7 -24.70 72.86 24.12
CA LYS A 7 -23.83 71.83 24.71
C LYS A 7 -24.28 70.39 24.41
N THR A 8 -25.57 70.16 24.18
CA THR A 8 -26.15 68.82 24.02
C THR A 8 -25.97 68.22 22.62
N LEU A 9 -25.85 69.05 21.58
CA LEU A 9 -25.59 68.59 20.21
C LEU A 9 -24.14 68.17 20.00
N LEU A 10 -23.18 68.91 20.57
CA LEU A 10 -21.75 68.60 20.45
C LEU A 10 -21.41 67.28 21.15
N GLU A 11 -21.97 67.02 22.33
CA GLU A 11 -21.77 65.75 23.06
C GLU A 11 -22.43 64.55 22.35
N ARG A 12 -23.57 64.74 21.70
CA ARG A 12 -24.23 63.69 20.90
C ARG A 12 -23.46 63.37 19.62
N LEU A 13 -22.90 64.38 18.95
CA LEU A 13 -22.02 64.18 17.79
C LEU A 13 -20.70 63.52 18.19
N PHE A 14 -20.08 63.92 19.31
CA PHE A 14 -18.90 63.25 19.86
C PHE A 14 -19.20 61.78 20.22
N GLY A 15 -20.36 61.52 20.83
CA GLY A 15 -20.80 60.16 21.15
C GLY A 15 -20.94 59.27 19.89
N LEU A 16 -21.59 59.77 18.84
CA LEU A 16 -21.75 59.04 17.57
C LEU A 16 -20.42 58.84 16.82
N VAL A 17 -19.54 59.84 16.82
CA VAL A 17 -18.21 59.72 16.20
C VAL A 17 -17.33 58.76 16.99
N CYS A 18 -17.32 58.82 18.33
CA CYS A 18 -16.58 57.86 19.15
C CYS A 18 -17.14 56.43 19.03
N PHE A 19 -18.46 56.25 18.95
CA PHE A 19 -19.07 54.94 18.76
C PHE A 19 -18.77 54.37 17.36
N GLY A 20 -18.84 55.20 16.32
CA GLY A 20 -18.47 54.81 14.94
C GLY A 20 -16.97 54.49 14.79
N VAL A 21 -16.10 55.28 15.42
CA VAL A 21 -14.63 55.07 15.38
C VAL A 21 -14.20 53.86 16.23
N LEU A 22 -14.98 53.45 17.23
CA LEU A 22 -14.66 52.26 18.06
C LEU A 22 -15.35 50.97 17.58
N LEU A 23 -16.55 51.01 17.01
CA LEU A 23 -17.22 49.81 16.50
C LEU A 23 -16.69 49.34 15.15
N VAL A 24 -16.36 50.26 14.23
CA VAL A 24 -15.92 49.90 12.87
C VAL A 24 -14.60 49.09 12.88
N PRO A 25 -13.58 49.45 13.69
CA PRO A 25 -12.38 48.62 13.80
C PRO A 25 -12.69 47.26 14.42
N ALA A 26 -13.51 47.20 15.49
CA ALA A 26 -13.79 45.94 16.20
C ALA A 26 -14.49 44.89 15.30
N ILE A 27 -15.43 45.32 14.46
CA ILE A 27 -16.08 44.45 13.47
C ILE A 27 -15.07 44.01 12.40
N SER A 28 -14.22 44.94 11.95
CA SER A 28 -13.19 44.66 10.93
C SER A 28 -12.12 43.67 11.40
N PHE A 29 -11.72 43.73 12.68
CA PHE A 29 -10.79 42.78 13.28
C PHE A 29 -11.42 41.38 13.46
N GLY A 30 -12.65 41.30 13.95
CA GLY A 30 -13.36 40.01 14.08
C GLY A 30 -13.63 39.33 12.74
N GLN A 31 -13.86 40.11 11.68
CA GLN A 31 -14.12 39.58 10.33
C GLN A 31 -12.84 39.04 9.66
N MET A 32 -11.68 39.66 9.89
CA MET A 32 -10.39 39.13 9.44
C MET A 32 -10.06 37.75 10.05
N ASP A 33 -10.42 37.53 11.31
CA ASP A 33 -10.21 36.24 11.97
C ASP A 33 -11.14 35.15 11.42
N ILE A 34 -12.39 35.49 11.12
CA ILE A 34 -13.35 34.58 10.47
C ILE A 34 -12.86 34.18 9.07
N ASP A 35 -12.43 35.15 8.24
CA ASP A 35 -11.92 34.87 6.89
C ASP A 35 -10.64 34.02 6.91
N SER A 36 -9.82 34.15 7.96
CA SER A 36 -8.63 33.34 8.18
C SER A 36 -9.00 31.90 8.54
N ILE A 37 -9.99 31.72 9.43
CA ILE A 37 -10.51 30.41 9.82
C ILE A 37 -11.18 29.71 8.64
N GLU A 38 -12.00 30.42 7.85
CA GLU A 38 -12.70 29.85 6.71
C GLU A 38 -11.71 29.36 5.63
N ARG A 39 -10.63 30.13 5.37
CA ARG A 39 -9.57 29.69 4.46
C ARG A 39 -8.82 28.46 4.98
N LYS A 40 -8.58 28.35 6.28
CA LYS A 40 -7.98 27.15 6.88
C LYS A 40 -8.93 25.95 6.77
N LEU A 41 -10.22 26.15 6.99
CA LEU A 41 -11.24 25.12 6.88
C LEU A 41 -11.31 24.55 5.46
N ARG A 42 -11.40 25.41 4.44
CA ARG A 42 -11.40 24.97 3.03
C ARG A 42 -10.14 24.20 2.66
N ARG A 43 -8.97 24.62 3.14
CA ARG A 43 -7.70 23.88 2.91
C ARG A 43 -7.72 22.51 3.57
N LEU A 44 -8.31 22.39 4.76
CA LEU A 44 -8.47 21.11 5.44
C LEU A 44 -9.45 20.20 4.70
N GLU A 45 -10.60 20.73 4.25
CA GLU A 45 -11.56 19.98 3.44
C GLU A 45 -10.91 19.43 2.17
N THR A 46 -10.18 20.25 1.42
CA THR A 46 -9.46 19.78 0.21
C THR A 46 -8.45 18.68 0.54
N LYS A 47 -7.72 18.79 1.66
CA LYS A 47 -6.78 17.74 2.09
C LYS A 47 -7.51 16.46 2.47
N VAL A 48 -8.66 16.55 3.13
CA VAL A 48 -9.47 15.39 3.50
C VAL A 48 -9.94 14.66 2.24
N TYR A 49 -10.49 15.37 1.25
CA TYR A 49 -10.89 14.75 -0.02
C TYR A 49 -9.71 14.08 -0.74
N SER A 50 -8.56 14.77 -0.84
CA SER A 50 -7.37 14.19 -1.46
C SER A 50 -6.85 12.94 -0.72
N ILE A 51 -7.00 12.88 0.60
CA ILE A 51 -6.64 11.69 1.38
C ILE A 51 -7.63 10.56 1.10
N LEU A 52 -8.93 10.84 1.07
CA LEU A 52 -9.96 9.84 0.77
C LEU A 52 -9.74 9.20 -0.60
N ASP A 53 -9.45 10.00 -1.63
CA ASP A 53 -9.14 9.50 -2.96
C ASP A 53 -7.90 8.58 -2.95
N HIS A 54 -6.85 8.98 -2.22
CA HIS A 54 -5.65 8.14 -2.05
C HIS A 54 -5.94 6.83 -1.29
N VAL A 55 -6.85 6.84 -0.32
CA VAL A 55 -7.25 5.61 0.39
C VAL A 55 -7.96 4.66 -0.57
N GLU A 56 -8.87 5.16 -1.40
CA GLU A 56 -9.59 4.33 -2.39
C GLU A 56 -8.62 3.71 -3.42
N GLU A 57 -7.63 4.47 -3.90
CA GLU A 57 -6.58 3.93 -4.77
C GLU A 57 -5.74 2.83 -4.09
N LEU A 58 -5.40 3.01 -2.82
CA LEU A 58 -4.63 2.04 -2.04
C LEU A 58 -5.45 0.77 -1.76
N GLU A 59 -6.74 0.89 -1.49
CA GLU A 59 -7.65 -0.25 -1.29
C GLU A 59 -7.75 -1.09 -2.57
N ALA A 60 -7.92 -0.44 -3.73
CA ALA A 60 -7.94 -1.12 -5.03
C ALA A 60 -6.61 -1.84 -5.32
N LEU A 61 -5.47 -1.19 -5.04
CA LEU A 61 -4.14 -1.80 -5.20
C LEU A 61 -3.95 -3.00 -4.27
N ASN A 62 -4.42 -2.90 -3.03
CA ASN A 62 -4.34 -4.00 -2.08
C ASN A 62 -5.15 -5.21 -2.56
N GLN A 63 -6.35 -4.98 -3.10
CA GLN A 63 -7.19 -6.03 -3.66
C GLN A 63 -6.53 -6.73 -4.87
N ASP A 64 -5.90 -5.98 -5.79
CA ASP A 64 -5.10 -6.58 -6.89
C ASP A 64 -3.95 -7.45 -6.37
N LEU A 65 -3.24 -6.97 -5.34
CA LEU A 65 -2.13 -7.71 -4.74
C LEU A 65 -2.62 -9.01 -4.07
N GLU A 66 -3.74 -8.99 -3.35
CA GLU A 66 -4.34 -10.18 -2.75
C GLU A 66 -4.74 -11.22 -3.81
N GLU A 67 -5.35 -10.78 -4.92
CA GLU A 67 -5.70 -11.69 -6.02
C GLU A 67 -4.46 -12.33 -6.65
N ARG A 68 -3.41 -11.52 -6.89
CA ARG A 68 -2.15 -12.01 -7.44
C ARG A 68 -1.45 -12.98 -6.48
N LEU A 69 -1.51 -12.72 -5.18
CA LEU A 69 -0.94 -13.59 -4.16
C LEU A 69 -1.68 -14.93 -4.12
N SER A 70 -3.01 -14.91 -4.13
CA SER A 70 -3.86 -16.11 -4.24
C SER A 70 -3.55 -16.94 -5.51
N LEU A 71 -3.36 -16.28 -6.66
CA LEU A 71 -2.95 -16.95 -7.90
C LEU A 71 -1.57 -17.60 -7.78
N LEU A 72 -0.61 -16.92 -7.15
CA LEU A 72 0.73 -17.46 -6.92
C LEU A 72 0.70 -18.64 -5.96
N GLU A 73 -0.04 -18.54 -4.84
CA GLU A 73 -0.24 -19.63 -3.89
C GLU A 73 -0.87 -20.85 -4.56
N ARG A 74 -1.89 -20.68 -5.41
CA ARG A 74 -2.46 -21.80 -6.18
C ARG A 74 -1.45 -22.42 -7.14
N ARG A 75 -0.57 -21.62 -7.75
CA ARG A 75 0.48 -22.14 -8.65
C ARG A 75 1.58 -22.87 -7.89
N LEU A 76 1.93 -22.39 -6.69
CA LEU A 76 2.93 -23.00 -5.81
C LEU A 76 2.39 -24.24 -5.10
N GLY A 77 1.14 -24.23 -4.61
CA GLY A 77 0.47 -25.40 -4.05
C GLY A 77 0.32 -26.54 -5.07
N ARG A 78 -0.01 -26.20 -6.34
CA ARG A 78 0.09 -27.17 -7.46
C ARG A 78 1.53 -27.57 -7.80
N GLY A 79 2.53 -26.87 -7.27
CA GLY A 79 3.95 -27.18 -7.40
C GLY A 79 4.43 -28.18 -6.36
N ASP A 80 4.00 -28.01 -5.10
CA ASP A 80 4.33 -28.89 -3.97
C ASP A 80 3.56 -30.21 -3.96
N ASP A 81 2.32 -30.24 -4.50
CA ASP A 81 1.57 -31.49 -4.70
C ASP A 81 2.05 -32.32 -5.91
N ARG A 82 3.13 -31.89 -6.60
CA ARG A 82 3.73 -32.73 -7.63
C ARG A 82 4.49 -33.85 -6.94
N ALA A 83 3.84 -35.02 -6.85
CA ALA A 83 4.45 -36.34 -6.65
C ALA A 83 5.97 -36.30 -6.93
N SER A 84 6.76 -36.21 -5.85
CA SER A 84 8.19 -35.99 -5.92
C SER A 84 8.85 -37.37 -6.00
N TRP A 85 9.23 -37.76 -7.21
CA TRP A 85 9.92 -39.03 -7.42
C TRP A 85 11.40 -38.86 -7.14
N ILE A 86 11.93 -39.71 -6.28
CA ILE A 86 13.36 -39.84 -5.99
C ILE A 86 13.82 -41.13 -6.65
N CYS A 87 14.71 -41.01 -7.64
CA CYS A 87 15.32 -42.16 -8.31
C CYS A 87 16.80 -42.28 -7.93
N LYS A 88 17.25 -43.53 -7.77
CA LYS A 88 18.63 -43.88 -7.42
C LYS A 88 19.20 -44.94 -8.36
N ILE A 89 20.48 -44.81 -8.69
CA ILE A 89 21.27 -45.85 -9.37
C ILE A 89 22.44 -46.17 -8.46
N GLU A 90 22.55 -47.42 -8.04
CA GLU A 90 23.68 -47.93 -7.27
C GLU A 90 24.64 -48.63 -8.22
N THR A 91 25.87 -48.12 -8.29
CA THR A 91 26.98 -48.76 -9.01
C THR A 91 27.97 -49.32 -7.99
N THR A 92 28.89 -50.15 -8.45
CA THR A 92 29.94 -50.76 -7.60
C THR A 92 30.77 -49.73 -6.84
N PHE A 93 30.87 -48.49 -7.33
CA PHE A 93 31.76 -47.45 -6.80
C PHE A 93 31.02 -46.24 -6.23
N LYS A 94 29.75 -46.03 -6.59
CA LYS A 94 29.02 -44.79 -6.28
C LYS A 94 27.52 -44.95 -6.41
N THR A 95 26.77 -44.23 -5.57
CA THR A 95 25.33 -44.08 -5.70
C THR A 95 24.99 -42.71 -6.30
N TYR A 96 24.14 -42.72 -7.32
CA TYR A 96 23.60 -41.52 -7.94
C TYR A 96 22.14 -41.36 -7.52
N SER A 97 21.73 -40.15 -7.19
CA SER A 97 20.33 -39.82 -6.91
C SER A 97 19.90 -38.54 -7.62
N ALA A 98 18.62 -38.50 -8.01
CA ALA A 98 17.97 -37.31 -8.55
C ALA A 98 16.48 -37.28 -8.18
N VAL A 99 15.93 -36.06 -8.13
CA VAL A 99 14.51 -35.80 -7.85
C VAL A 99 13.84 -35.21 -9.10
N GLY A 100 12.61 -35.64 -9.36
CA GLY A 100 11.77 -35.16 -10.44
C GLY A 100 10.31 -35.06 -10.01
N ASN A 101 9.56 -34.20 -10.68
CA ASN A 101 8.11 -34.08 -10.52
C ASN A 101 7.32 -35.19 -11.25
N SER A 102 8.03 -36.15 -11.84
CA SER A 102 7.51 -37.38 -12.42
C SER A 102 8.60 -38.45 -12.36
N ARG A 103 8.20 -39.73 -12.34
CA ARG A 103 9.14 -40.86 -12.36
C ARG A 103 10.11 -40.78 -13.53
N ALA A 104 9.60 -40.54 -14.74
CA ALA A 104 10.42 -40.46 -15.94
C ALA A 104 11.48 -39.35 -15.87
N LEU A 105 11.11 -38.16 -15.35
CA LEU A 105 12.07 -37.06 -15.23
C LEU A 105 13.14 -37.35 -14.17
N ALA A 106 12.76 -37.98 -13.05
CA ALA A 106 13.70 -38.39 -12.01
C ALA A 106 14.67 -39.47 -12.53
N GLU A 107 14.16 -40.45 -13.28
CA GLU A 107 14.94 -41.51 -13.96
C GLU A 107 15.92 -40.91 -14.97
N GLU A 108 15.45 -40.04 -15.85
CA GLU A 108 16.31 -39.39 -16.85
C GLU A 108 17.45 -38.60 -16.19
N LYS A 109 17.14 -37.82 -15.16
CA LYS A 109 18.14 -37.03 -14.42
C LYS A 109 19.19 -37.90 -13.74
N VAL A 110 18.78 -38.99 -13.08
CA VAL A 110 19.75 -39.86 -12.38
C VAL A 110 20.61 -40.64 -13.37
N ILE A 111 20.05 -41.09 -14.49
CA ILE A 111 20.79 -41.75 -15.57
C ILE A 111 21.80 -40.78 -16.19
N LYS A 112 21.39 -39.55 -16.51
CA LYS A 112 22.29 -38.52 -17.07
C LYS A 112 23.44 -38.20 -16.11
N LYS A 113 23.16 -38.14 -14.80
CA LYS A 113 24.18 -37.93 -13.76
C LYS A 113 25.15 -39.11 -13.67
N CYS A 114 24.65 -40.35 -13.76
CA CYS A 114 25.48 -41.55 -13.79
C CYS A 114 26.39 -41.59 -15.04
N LYS A 115 25.83 -41.35 -16.23
CA LYS A 115 26.59 -41.39 -17.51
C LYS A 115 27.68 -40.32 -17.61
N LYS A 116 27.59 -39.25 -16.81
CA LYS A 116 28.63 -38.22 -16.76
C LYS A 116 29.91 -38.73 -16.09
N ASP A 117 29.76 -39.63 -15.12
CA ASP A 117 30.84 -40.07 -14.24
C ASP A 117 31.29 -41.51 -14.55
N THR A 118 30.51 -42.29 -15.31
CA THR A 118 30.82 -43.70 -15.60
C THR A 118 30.32 -44.18 -16.97
N LEU A 119 30.71 -45.40 -17.35
CA LEU A 119 30.30 -46.04 -18.60
C LEU A 119 28.79 -46.29 -18.65
N GLU A 120 28.21 -46.12 -19.84
CA GLU A 120 26.77 -46.24 -20.07
C GLU A 120 26.17 -47.59 -19.67
N SER A 121 26.97 -48.67 -19.77
CA SER A 121 26.60 -50.02 -19.34
C SER A 121 26.23 -50.10 -17.87
N ASN A 122 26.81 -49.25 -17.01
CA ASN A 122 26.65 -49.28 -15.56
C ASN A 122 25.49 -48.40 -15.07
N CYS A 123 24.81 -47.68 -15.97
CA CYS A 123 23.74 -46.74 -15.64
C CYS A 123 22.34 -47.29 -15.94
N ARG A 124 22.15 -48.62 -15.84
CA ARG A 124 20.87 -49.29 -16.06
C ARG A 124 20.19 -49.61 -14.73
N GLY A 125 18.85 -49.59 -14.71
CA GLY A 125 18.07 -50.04 -13.54
C GLY A 125 17.96 -49.01 -12.41
N ALA A 126 17.42 -47.82 -12.70
CA ALA A 126 17.10 -46.86 -11.65
C ALA A 126 15.95 -47.38 -10.76
N THR A 127 16.14 -47.31 -9.44
CA THR A 127 15.08 -47.61 -8.46
C THR A 127 14.45 -46.31 -8.01
N CYS A 128 13.12 -46.20 -8.13
CA CYS A 128 12.39 -44.96 -7.89
C CYS A 128 11.27 -45.12 -6.87
N SER A 129 11.16 -44.16 -5.97
CA SER A 129 10.09 -44.03 -4.98
C SER A 129 9.45 -42.65 -5.09
N ASN A 130 8.14 -42.56 -4.85
CA ASN A 130 7.40 -41.31 -4.71
C ASN A 130 7.22 -40.96 -3.24
#